data_AF-A0A7Z8K2U5-F1
#
_entry.id   AF-A0A7Z8K2U5-F1
#
_cell.length_a   1.000
_cell.length_b   1.000
_cell.length_c   1.000
_cell.angle_alpha   90.00
_cell.angle_beta   90.00
_cell.angle_gamma   90.00
#
_symmetry.space_group_name_H-M   'P 1'
#
loop_
_entity.id
_entity.type
_entity.pdbx_description
1 polymer ?
#
loop_
_entity_poly.entity_id
_entity_poly.type
_entity_poly.pdbx_seq_one_letter_code
_entity_poly.pdbx_strand_id
1 'polypeptide(L)'
;MSRATRQRDGDLLRPLDSSDKALMEGPRGGQPRVGSVVTLWRLPGAWSVWSGGPTTGTWWLQPRDNDAERVLDALELQPDRGIPDVTQVYATARVRAVAVRSKAIRAGGR
;
A
#
# COMPACT_ATOMS: atom_id res chain seq x y z
N MET A 1 33.27 14.23 -4.49
CA MET A 1 32.23 14.68 -5.45
C MET A 1 31.10 13.67 -5.44
N SER A 2 30.04 13.97 -4.68
CA SER A 2 28.94 13.04 -4.40
C SER A 2 27.93 13.06 -5.54
N ARG A 3 27.90 11.99 -6.35
CA ARG A 3 26.83 11.76 -7.31
C ARG A 3 25.71 11.06 -6.55
N ALA A 4 24.73 11.83 -6.08
CA ALA A 4 23.50 11.28 -5.51
C ALA A 4 22.83 10.40 -6.58
N THR A 5 22.97 9.10 -6.41
CA THR A 5 22.33 8.09 -7.26
C THR A 5 20.83 8.33 -7.16
N ARG A 6 20.19 8.68 -8.28
CA ARG A 6 18.73 8.80 -8.39
C ARG A 6 18.09 7.60 -7.69
N GLN A 7 17.30 7.91 -6.66
CA GLN A 7 16.27 7.04 -6.08
C GLN A 7 15.61 6.25 -7.21
N ARG A 8 15.88 4.94 -7.32
CA ARG A 8 15.15 4.06 -8.24
C ARG A 8 13.81 3.77 -7.58
N ASP A 9 12.93 4.77 -7.61
CA ASP A 9 11.59 4.73 -7.04
C ASP A 9 10.68 3.78 -7.84
N GLY A 10 10.03 2.84 -7.15
CA GLY A 10 8.79 2.22 -7.64
C GLY A 10 8.90 0.88 -8.36
N ASP A 11 9.90 0.04 -8.11
CA ASP A 11 9.95 -1.33 -8.66
C ASP A 11 8.81 -2.24 -8.19
N LEU A 12 8.20 -1.93 -7.05
CA LEU A 12 6.98 -2.55 -6.53
C LEU A 12 5.68 -2.02 -7.16
N LEU A 13 5.76 -0.92 -7.91
CA LEU A 13 4.58 -0.33 -8.53
C LEU A 13 4.23 -1.14 -9.78
N ARG A 14 3.03 -1.73 -9.79
CA ARG A 14 2.57 -2.40 -11.01
C ARG A 14 2.26 -1.36 -12.09
N PRO A 15 2.63 -1.62 -13.37
CA PRO A 15 2.10 -0.84 -14.48
C PRO A 15 0.57 -0.98 -14.48
N LEU A 16 -0.13 0.14 -14.64
CA LEU A 16 -1.59 0.14 -14.76
C LEU A 16 -1.95 -0.03 -16.23
N ASP A 17 -2.72 -1.07 -16.56
CA ASP A 17 -3.41 -1.13 -17.85
C ASP A 17 -4.64 -0.21 -17.85
N SER A 18 -5.29 -0.05 -19.02
CA SER A 18 -6.44 0.86 -19.17
C SER A 18 -7.64 0.48 -18.27
N SER A 19 -7.83 -0.81 -17.97
CA SER A 19 -8.93 -1.32 -17.15
C SER A 19 -8.66 -1.09 -15.66
N ASP A 20 -7.42 -1.35 -15.24
CA ASP A 20 -6.91 -1.03 -13.92
C ASP A 20 -6.94 0.48 -13.67
N LYS A 21 -6.58 1.28 -14.67
CA LYS A 21 -6.64 2.73 -14.59
C LYS A 21 -8.06 3.22 -14.32
N ALA A 22 -9.08 2.65 -14.98
CA ALA A 22 -10.48 3.02 -14.74
C ALA A 22 -10.99 2.62 -13.33
N LEU A 23 -10.64 1.42 -12.85
CA LEU A 23 -10.93 0.99 -11.47
C LEU A 23 -10.25 1.89 -10.42
N MET A 24 -9.05 2.35 -10.74
CA MET A 24 -8.22 3.14 -9.86
C MET A 24 -8.57 4.64 -9.91
N GLU A 25 -9.03 5.16 -11.06
CA GLU A 25 -9.60 6.51 -11.30
C GLU A 25 -11.04 6.64 -10.78
N GLY A 26 -11.69 5.52 -10.43
CA GLY A 26 -12.90 5.52 -9.63
C GLY A 26 -12.74 6.35 -8.35
N PRO A 27 -13.86 6.79 -7.74
CA PRO A 27 -13.81 7.66 -6.57
C PRO A 27 -12.87 7.07 -5.51
N ARG A 28 -11.86 7.87 -5.10
CA ARG A 28 -11.03 7.53 -3.94
C ARG A 28 -12.00 7.18 -2.81
N GLY A 29 -11.88 5.97 -2.28
CA GLY A 29 -12.88 5.45 -1.34
C GLY A 29 -13.11 6.43 -0.20
N GLY A 30 -14.34 6.47 0.30
CA GLY A 30 -14.62 7.09 1.60
C GLY A 30 -13.76 6.47 2.71
N GLN A 31 -13.93 6.93 3.95
CA GLN A 31 -13.14 6.44 5.07
C GLN A 31 -13.14 4.88 5.12
N PRO A 32 -11.97 4.22 4.98
CA PRO A 32 -11.88 2.77 5.01
C PRO A 32 -12.51 2.20 6.29
N ARG A 33 -13.20 1.06 6.18
CA ARG A 33 -13.80 0.39 7.32
C ARG A 33 -12.85 -0.69 7.83
N VAL A 34 -12.62 -0.75 9.14
CA VAL A 34 -11.85 -1.84 9.76
C VAL A 34 -12.51 -3.18 9.42
N GLY A 35 -11.69 -4.18 9.08
CA GLY A 35 -12.09 -5.50 8.62
C GLY A 35 -12.42 -5.58 7.12
N SER A 36 -12.50 -4.45 6.41
CA SER A 36 -12.75 -4.47 4.96
C SER A 36 -11.51 -4.88 4.17
N VAL A 37 -11.73 -5.59 3.07
CA VAL A 37 -10.69 -5.88 2.07
C VAL A 37 -10.66 -4.74 1.05
N VAL A 38 -9.46 -4.25 0.78
CA VAL A 38 -9.16 -3.10 -0.06
C VAL A 38 -8.01 -3.42 -1.02
N THR A 39 -7.93 -2.65 -2.09
CA THR A 39 -6.75 -2.61 -2.96
C THR A 39 -6.04 -1.27 -2.81
N LEU A 40 -4.77 -1.25 -3.20
CA LEU A 40 -3.92 -0.08 -3.09
C LEU A 40 -3.55 0.46 -4.46
N TRP A 41 -3.55 1.78 -4.59
CA TRP A 41 -3.16 2.45 -5.82
C TRP A 41 -1.74 2.04 -6.22
N ARG A 42 -1.64 1.35 -7.38
CA ARG A 42 -0.39 0.86 -7.98
C ARG A 42 0.38 -0.17 -7.16
N LEU A 43 -0.14 -0.67 -6.05
CA LEU A 43 0.46 -1.80 -5.33
C LEU A 43 -0.38 -3.06 -5.53
N PRO A 44 0.24 -4.19 -5.90
CA PRO A 44 -0.48 -5.42 -6.10
C PRO A 44 -0.98 -6.00 -4.76
N GLY A 45 -1.89 -6.96 -4.89
CA GLY A 45 -2.47 -7.71 -3.78
C GLY A 45 -3.68 -7.05 -3.10
N ALA A 46 -4.39 -7.90 -2.36
CA ALA A 46 -5.49 -7.55 -1.50
C ALA A 46 -5.01 -7.30 -0.06
N TRP A 47 -5.60 -6.30 0.57
CA TRP A 47 -5.20 -5.84 1.90
C TRP A 47 -6.40 -5.75 2.81
N SER A 48 -6.26 -6.12 4.08
CA SER A 48 -7.30 -5.97 5.09
C SER A 48 -7.01 -4.73 5.94
N VAL A 49 -8.00 -3.86 6.07
CA VAL A 49 -7.93 -2.70 6.96
C VAL A 49 -7.96 -3.17 8.41
N TRP A 50 -6.86 -3.05 9.13
CA TRP A 50 -6.75 -3.53 10.50
C TRP A 50 -7.14 -2.47 11.52
N SER A 51 -6.65 -1.23 11.36
CA SER A 51 -6.92 -0.14 12.30
C SER A 51 -6.58 1.23 11.71
N GLY A 52 -6.93 2.30 12.42
CA GLY A 52 -6.45 3.65 12.11
C GLY A 52 -4.92 3.71 12.23
N GLY A 53 -4.28 4.38 11.29
CA GLY A 53 -2.83 4.51 11.22
C GLY A 53 -2.26 5.48 12.26
N PRO A 54 -0.92 5.65 12.27
CA PRO A 54 -0.21 6.46 13.26
C PRO A 54 -0.52 7.97 13.16
N THR A 55 -1.06 8.43 12.03
CA THR A 55 -1.43 9.82 11.81
C THR A 55 -2.82 9.93 11.16
N THR A 56 -3.47 11.08 11.36
CA THR A 56 -4.79 11.35 10.74
C THR A 56 -4.74 11.15 9.24
N GLY A 57 -5.67 10.33 8.72
CA GLY A 57 -5.74 10.02 7.29
C GLY A 57 -4.79 8.91 6.83
N THR A 58 -4.23 8.13 7.75
CA THR A 58 -3.53 6.87 7.46
C THR A 58 -4.26 5.66 8.06
N TRP A 59 -4.02 4.47 7.51
CA TRP A 59 -4.63 3.20 7.93
C TRP A 59 -3.60 2.08 7.94
N TRP A 60 -3.62 1.26 8.97
CA TRP A 60 -2.84 0.03 9.00
C TRP A 60 -3.53 -1.05 8.19
N LEU A 61 -2.79 -1.61 7.23
CA LEU A 61 -3.27 -2.63 6.32
C LEU A 61 -2.42 -3.89 6.44
N GLN A 62 -3.08 -5.05 6.57
CA GLN A 62 -2.45 -6.36 6.60
C GLN A 62 -2.59 -7.06 5.24
N PRO A 63 -1.58 -7.81 4.78
CA PRO A 63 -1.68 -8.55 3.53
C PRO A 63 -2.75 -9.64 3.64
N ARG A 64 -3.46 -9.92 2.55
CA ARG A 64 -4.48 -10.98 2.47
C ARG A 64 -4.18 -12.05 1.42
N ASP A 65 -3.22 -11.79 0.55
CA ASP A 65 -2.76 -12.71 -0.48
C ASP A 65 -1.24 -12.64 -0.66
N ASN A 66 -0.71 -13.59 -1.43
CA ASN A 66 0.72 -13.74 -1.67
C ASN A 66 1.35 -12.52 -2.37
N ASP A 67 0.58 -11.76 -3.14
CA ASP A 67 1.09 -10.57 -3.82
C ASP A 67 1.27 -9.43 -2.82
N ALA A 68 0.31 -9.23 -1.91
CA ALA A 68 0.43 -8.27 -0.82
C ALA A 68 1.56 -8.66 0.16
N GLU A 69 1.73 -9.94 0.46
CA GLU A 69 2.85 -10.44 1.27
C GLU A 69 4.20 -10.12 0.64
N ARG A 70 4.36 -10.35 -0.67
CA ARG A 70 5.60 -10.01 -1.40
C ARG A 70 5.90 -8.50 -1.38
N VAL A 71 4.87 -7.65 -1.48
CA VAL A 71 5.03 -6.20 -1.33
C VAL A 71 5.51 -5.85 0.08
N LEU A 72 4.93 -6.48 1.10
CA LEU A 72 5.29 -6.24 2.49
C LEU A 72 6.72 -6.69 2.80
N ASP A 73 7.13 -7.86 2.34
CA ASP A 73 8.51 -8.36 2.46
C ASP A 73 9.52 -7.37 1.87
N ALA A 74 9.22 -6.85 0.67
CA ALA A 74 10.09 -5.88 0.02
C ALA A 74 10.15 -4.54 0.76
N LEU A 75 9.05 -4.10 1.37
CA LEU A 75 8.98 -2.88 2.17
C LEU A 75 9.66 -3.02 3.53
N GLU A 76 9.63 -4.19 4.14
CA GLU A 76 10.39 -4.46 5.37
C GLU A 76 11.90 -4.39 5.13
N LEU A 77 12.35 -4.88 3.97
CA LEU A 77 13.77 -4.82 3.59
C LEU A 77 14.20 -3.39 3.22
N GLN A 78 13.33 -2.61 2.59
CA GLN A 78 13.63 -1.27 2.11
C GLN A 78 12.39 -0.36 2.22
N PRO A 79 12.14 0.26 3.39
CA PRO A 79 10.95 1.07 3.63
C PRO A 79 10.92 2.35 2.78
N ASP A 80 12.09 2.88 2.40
CA ASP A 80 12.23 4.10 1.61
C ASP A 80 12.16 3.87 0.09
N ARG A 81 11.67 2.71 -0.37
CA ARG A 81 11.61 2.32 -1.81
C ARG A 81 10.71 3.15 -2.71
N GLY A 82 10.25 4.31 -2.25
CA GLY A 82 9.58 5.27 -3.11
C GLY A 82 8.12 4.93 -3.41
N ILE A 83 7.44 4.22 -2.51
CA ILE A 83 5.98 4.15 -2.57
C ILE A 83 5.44 5.39 -1.85
N PRO A 84 4.98 6.44 -2.57
CA PRO A 84 4.69 7.73 -1.95
C PRO A 84 3.61 7.66 -0.88
N ASP A 85 2.76 6.63 -0.90
CA ASP A 85 1.60 6.52 -0.04
C ASP A 85 1.74 5.56 1.15
N VAL A 86 2.79 4.75 1.19
CA VAL A 86 3.18 4.00 2.39
C VAL A 86 3.97 4.95 3.28
N THR A 87 3.47 5.15 4.49
CA THR A 87 4.04 6.09 5.47
C THR A 87 4.87 5.39 6.54
N GLN A 88 4.58 4.12 6.80
CA GLN A 88 5.28 3.33 7.80
C GLN A 88 5.07 1.83 7.54
N VAL A 89 6.06 1.02 7.91
CA VAL A 89 5.97 -0.44 7.95
C VAL A 89 6.00 -0.86 9.42
N TYR A 90 5.10 -1.75 9.81
CA TYR A 90 5.05 -2.33 11.16
C TYR A 90 5.10 -3.84 11.05
N ALA A 91 6.25 -4.42 11.40
CA ALA A 91 6.49 -5.84 11.34
C ALA A 91 7.04 -6.34 12.67
N THR A 92 6.31 -7.26 13.28
CA THR A 92 6.70 -7.98 14.50
C THR A 92 6.47 -9.47 14.25
N ALA A 93 6.92 -10.33 15.18
CA ALA A 93 6.68 -11.77 15.10
C ALA A 93 5.18 -12.16 15.08
N ARG A 94 4.26 -11.24 15.42
CA ARG A 94 2.82 -11.51 15.52
C ARG A 94 1.96 -10.74 14.53
N VAL A 95 2.43 -9.59 14.08
CA VAL A 95 1.67 -8.65 13.25
C VAL A 95 2.58 -8.06 12.20
N ARG A 96 2.15 -8.13 10.95
CA ARG A 96 2.80 -7.47 9.82
C ARG A 96 1.78 -6.59 9.09
N ALA A 97 2.08 -5.31 8.96
CA ALA A 97 1.18 -4.31 8.39
C ALA A 97 1.93 -3.11 7.80
N VAL A 98 1.27 -2.38 6.90
CA VAL A 98 1.73 -1.09 6.36
C VAL A 98 0.73 0.02 6.66
N ALA A 99 1.22 1.19 7.06
CA ALA A 99 0.41 2.38 7.23
C ALA A 99 0.34 3.12 5.89
N VAL A 100 -0.86 3.21 5.33
CA VAL A 100 -1.08 3.79 4.00
C VAL A 100 -2.02 4.99 4.09
N ARG A 101 -1.75 6.05 3.31
CA ARG A 101 -2.64 7.22 3.22
C ARG A 101 -4.00 6.83 2.64
N SER A 102 -5.09 7.30 3.26
CA SER A 102 -6.48 7.01 2.82
C SER A 102 -6.68 7.23 1.31
N LYS A 103 -6.05 8.27 0.74
CA LYS A 103 -6.15 8.61 -0.69
C LYS A 103 -5.65 7.52 -1.64
N ALA A 104 -4.82 6.60 -1.17
CA ALA A 104 -4.29 5.49 -1.96
C ALA A 104 -5.13 4.22 -1.83
N ILE A 105 -6.08 4.18 -0.91
CA ILE A 105 -6.93 3.02 -0.66
C ILE A 105 -8.12 3.04 -1.64
N ARG A 106 -8.49 1.89 -2.16
CA ARG A 106 -9.66 1.66 -3.02
C ARG A 106 -10.50 0.54 -2.43
N ALA A 107 -11.82 0.64 -2.54
CA ALA A 107 -12.69 -0.46 -2.16
C ALA A 107 -12.31 -1.70 -2.97
N GLY A 108 -12.14 -2.86 -2.32
CA GLY A 108 -11.79 -4.09 -3.01
C GLY A 108 -12.83 -4.42 -4.08
N GLY A 109 -12.37 -4.66 -5.31
CA GLY A 109 -13.19 -5.28 -6.35
C GLY A 109 -13.60 -6.67 -5.89
N ARG A 110 -14.90 -6.97 -6.00
CA ARG A 110 -15.51 -8.26 -5.66
C ARG A 110 -14.84 -9.43 -6.37
#